data_AF-A0A5C4YB56-F1
#
_entry.id   AF-A0A5C4YB56-F1
#
_cell.length_a   1.000
_cell.length_b   1.000
_cell.length_c   1.000
_cell.angle_alpha   90.00
_cell.angle_beta   90.00
_cell.angle_gamma   90.00
#
_symmetry.space_group_name_H-M   'P 1'
#
loop_
_entity.id
_entity.type
_entity.pdbx_description
1 polymer ?
#
loop_
_entity_poly.entity_id
_entity_poly.type
_entity_poly.pdbx_seq_one_letter_code
_entity_poly.pdbx_strand_id
1 'polypeptide(L)'
;MSRGTASNSQRGFHMNPTTPASLRGQPLTIHNKIQRDSVTFLRRTDGQLSTLVRVELAPGGGNPPHRHSAYAETFTARQGTLGLHLDGRELRLQSGETVTAPIGSVHRFYNPTDEPVVFEVEIQPGHRGFERGLIVLYGLANDDRTDMQGRPRHPLHLGLFSSLTDTRLIGPLATLNPVMTALGWLARVTGTQRRLLARYDR
;
A
#
# COMPACT_ATOMS: atom_id res chain seq x y z
N MET A 1 -12.63 60.38 21.87
CA MET A 1 -13.28 60.01 20.59
C MET A 1 -12.55 58.80 20.02
N SER A 2 -13.33 57.76 19.72
CA SER A 2 -12.93 56.35 19.68
C SER A 2 -12.00 55.99 18.52
N ARG A 3 -10.93 55.23 18.80
CA ARG A 3 -10.15 54.46 17.82
C ARG A 3 -10.65 53.02 17.87
N GLY A 4 -11.21 52.53 16.77
CA GLY A 4 -11.60 51.13 16.61
C GLY A 4 -11.50 50.72 15.16
N THR A 5 -10.33 50.24 14.74
CA THR A 5 -10.12 49.57 13.46
C THR A 5 -10.46 48.10 13.61
N ALA A 6 -11.49 47.65 12.90
CA ALA A 6 -11.94 46.26 12.87
C ALA A 6 -10.90 45.37 12.16
N SER A 7 -10.37 44.38 12.88
CA SER A 7 -9.61 43.27 12.31
C SER A 7 -10.60 42.23 11.78
N ASN A 8 -10.65 42.06 10.46
CA ASN A 8 -11.50 41.09 9.80
C ASN A 8 -10.84 39.71 9.84
N SER A 9 -11.45 38.79 10.59
CA SER A 9 -11.03 37.42 10.81
C SER A 9 -10.93 36.61 9.50
N GLN A 10 -9.75 36.10 9.20
CA GLN A 10 -9.58 35.04 8.20
C GLN A 10 -10.25 33.76 8.70
N ARG A 11 -11.30 33.31 7.98
CA ARG A 11 -11.91 31.99 8.19
C ARG A 11 -10.94 30.93 7.65
N GLY A 12 -10.13 30.38 8.54
CA GLY A 12 -9.38 29.16 8.26
C GLY A 12 -10.36 27.99 8.07
N PHE A 13 -10.35 27.39 6.88
CA PHE A 13 -10.97 26.10 6.62
C PHE A 13 -10.35 25.06 7.55
N HIS A 14 -11.04 24.75 8.65
CA HIS A 14 -10.70 23.64 9.52
C HIS A 14 -11.00 22.34 8.78
N MET A 15 -9.96 21.72 8.23
CA MET A 15 -9.99 20.30 7.87
C MET A 15 -10.14 19.51 9.18
N ASN A 16 -11.30 18.91 9.41
CA ASN A 16 -11.52 17.98 10.51
C ASN A 16 -10.50 16.82 10.43
N PRO A 17 -9.62 16.62 11.43
CA PRO A 17 -8.76 15.46 11.46
C PRO A 17 -9.55 14.29 12.05
N THR A 18 -10.26 13.53 11.21
CA THR A 18 -10.84 12.25 11.64
C THR A 18 -9.78 11.16 11.66
N THR A 19 -8.85 11.27 12.61
CA THR A 19 -8.11 10.15 13.20
C THR A 19 -7.61 10.60 14.57
N PRO A 20 -8.01 9.97 15.69
CA PRO A 20 -7.47 10.30 17.01
C PRO A 20 -5.94 10.22 17.00
N ALA A 21 -5.27 11.23 17.53
CA ALA A 21 -3.81 11.29 17.59
C ALA A 21 -3.18 10.14 18.41
N SER A 22 -3.98 9.42 19.20
CA SER A 22 -3.56 8.38 20.15
C SER A 22 -3.12 7.05 19.50
N LEU A 23 -3.30 6.85 18.19
CA LEU A 23 -2.80 5.66 17.48
C LEU A 23 -1.47 5.90 16.75
N ARG A 24 -0.92 7.12 16.80
CA ARG A 24 0.39 7.44 16.21
C ARG A 24 1.50 6.90 17.12
N GLY A 25 1.93 5.67 16.88
CA GLY A 25 3.12 5.09 17.52
C GLY A 25 3.01 3.63 17.92
N GLN A 26 1.83 3.00 17.87
CA GLN A 26 1.71 1.56 18.06
C GLN A 26 1.82 0.81 16.72
N PRO A 27 2.51 -0.35 16.68
CA PRO A 27 2.51 -1.20 15.50
C PRO A 27 1.08 -1.61 15.14
N LEU A 28 0.69 -1.37 13.89
CA LEU A 28 -0.57 -1.86 13.33
C LEU A 28 -0.27 -3.14 12.54
N THR A 29 -0.88 -4.26 12.93
CA THR A 29 -0.85 -5.50 12.15
C THR A 29 -2.18 -5.73 11.45
N ILE A 30 -2.13 -6.01 10.15
CA ILE A 30 -3.27 -6.39 9.32
C ILE A 30 -3.05 -7.80 8.76
N HIS A 31 -4.12 -8.59 8.64
CA HIS A 31 -4.07 -9.98 8.18
C HIS A 31 -4.89 -10.17 6.91
N ASN A 32 -4.42 -11.01 5.99
CA ASN A 32 -5.13 -11.37 4.78
C ASN A 32 -5.56 -12.84 4.85
N LYS A 33 -6.84 -13.11 5.06
CA LYS A 33 -7.32 -14.50 5.17
C LYS A 33 -7.16 -15.33 3.89
N ILE A 34 -7.14 -14.69 2.71
CA ILE A 34 -7.11 -15.38 1.42
C ILE A 34 -5.68 -15.85 1.11
N GLN A 35 -4.70 -14.94 1.22
CA GLN A 35 -3.29 -15.24 1.00
C GLN A 35 -2.59 -15.80 2.25
N ARG A 36 -3.26 -15.77 3.41
CA ARG A 36 -2.78 -16.23 4.71
C ARG A 36 -1.52 -15.51 5.18
N ASP A 37 -1.34 -14.27 4.76
CA ASP A 37 -0.20 -13.43 5.14
C ASP A 37 -0.62 -12.35 6.16
N SER A 38 0.39 -11.73 6.77
CA SER A 38 0.20 -10.57 7.64
C SER A 38 1.21 -9.47 7.33
N VAL A 39 0.82 -8.23 7.61
CA VAL A 39 1.65 -7.03 7.45
C VAL A 39 1.60 -6.23 8.73
N THR A 40 2.76 -5.97 9.34
CA THR A 40 2.93 -5.10 10.50
C THR A 40 3.62 -3.81 10.09
N PHE A 41 2.96 -2.67 10.31
CA PHE A 41 3.58 -1.35 10.16
C PHE A 41 4.56 -1.10 11.32
N LEU A 42 5.86 -1.23 11.05
CA LEU A 42 6.94 -0.91 12.01
C LEU A 42 7.21 0.59 12.06
N ARG A 43 7.07 1.28 10.93
CA ARG A 43 7.13 2.75 10.82
C ARG A 43 6.07 3.21 9.83
N ARG A 44 5.20 4.13 10.27
CA ARG A 44 4.12 4.73 9.48
C ARG A 44 4.16 6.24 9.69
N THR A 45 4.58 6.99 8.67
CA THR A 45 4.81 8.46 8.79
C THR A 45 3.75 9.29 8.06
N ASP A 46 2.59 8.71 7.75
CA ASP A 46 1.53 9.36 6.96
C ASP A 46 2.08 9.93 5.63
N GLY A 47 3.08 9.26 5.07
CA GLY A 47 3.78 9.65 3.83
C GLY A 47 4.86 10.74 3.92
N GLN A 48 5.32 11.16 5.10
CA GLN A 48 6.28 12.28 5.20
C GLN A 48 7.78 11.89 5.16
N LEU A 49 8.15 10.67 5.58
CA LEU A 49 9.56 10.21 5.59
C LEU A 49 9.71 8.88 4.85
N SER A 50 9.31 7.79 5.50
CA SER A 50 9.31 6.45 4.94
C SER A 50 8.26 5.58 5.63
N THR A 51 7.80 4.56 4.93
CA THR A 51 6.92 3.54 5.50
C THR A 51 7.73 2.24 5.58
N LEU A 52 7.88 1.66 6.76
CA LEU A 52 8.51 0.35 6.95
C LEU A 52 7.45 -0.64 7.40
N VAL A 53 7.27 -1.70 6.64
CA VAL A 53 6.39 -2.82 6.99
C VAL A 53 7.18 -4.10 7.12
N ARG A 54 6.78 -4.96 8.06
CA ARG A 54 7.20 -6.36 8.13
C ARG A 54 6.08 -7.23 7.57
N VAL A 55 6.42 -8.14 6.67
CA VAL A 55 5.52 -9.07 6.04
C VAL A 55 5.86 -10.48 6.50
N GLU A 56 4.87 -11.21 6.97
CA GLU A 56 4.92 -12.67 7.14
C GLU A 56 4.09 -13.29 6.02
N LEU A 57 4.77 -13.92 5.06
CA LEU A 57 4.17 -14.40 3.82
C LEU A 57 4.09 -15.92 3.82
N ALA A 58 2.87 -16.43 3.71
CA ALA A 58 2.61 -17.86 3.65
C ALA A 58 3.21 -18.53 2.41
N PRO A 59 3.38 -19.87 2.44
CA PRO A 59 3.79 -20.65 1.28
C PRO A 59 2.93 -20.38 0.04
N GLY A 60 3.58 -20.20 -1.11
CA GLY A 60 2.92 -19.85 -2.37
C GLY A 60 2.33 -18.43 -2.43
N GLY A 61 2.49 -17.63 -1.37
CA GLY A 61 2.12 -16.21 -1.35
C GLY A 61 3.04 -15.35 -2.21
N GLY A 62 2.56 -14.18 -2.60
CA GLY A 62 3.32 -13.21 -3.38
C GLY A 62 2.40 -12.22 -4.09
N ASN A 63 2.99 -11.29 -4.84
CA ASN A 63 2.22 -10.34 -5.63
C ASN A 63 2.45 -10.52 -7.14
N PRO A 64 1.50 -10.06 -7.99
CA PRO A 64 1.72 -9.99 -9.43
C PRO A 64 2.85 -9.02 -9.78
N PRO A 65 3.55 -9.24 -10.91
CA PRO A 65 4.50 -8.26 -11.44
C PRO A 65 3.87 -6.87 -11.65
N HIS A 66 4.52 -5.84 -11.12
CA HIS A 66 4.06 -4.45 -11.21
C HIS A 66 5.24 -3.47 -11.11
N ARG A 67 4.96 -2.17 -11.21
CA ARG A 67 5.91 -1.10 -10.92
C ARG A 67 5.25 0.07 -10.20
N HIS A 68 6.07 0.87 -9.54
CA HIS A 68 5.69 2.15 -8.92
C HIS A 68 6.40 3.30 -9.61
N SER A 69 5.75 4.44 -9.72
CA SER A 69 6.29 5.69 -10.28
C SER A 69 6.61 6.76 -9.23
N ALA A 70 6.11 6.60 -8.00
CA ALA A 70 6.24 7.58 -6.93
C ALA A 70 7.29 7.24 -5.86
N TYR A 71 7.69 5.97 -5.73
CA TYR A 71 8.58 5.51 -4.68
C TYR A 71 9.34 4.24 -5.07
N ALA A 72 10.47 4.01 -4.40
CA ALA A 72 11.21 2.75 -4.45
C ALA A 72 10.78 1.84 -3.29
N GLU A 73 10.96 0.54 -3.48
CA GLU A 73 10.76 -0.47 -2.44
C GLU A 73 12.09 -1.16 -2.13
N THR A 74 12.51 -1.17 -0.87
CA THR A 74 13.68 -1.92 -0.41
C THR A 74 13.23 -3.14 0.39
N PHE A 75 13.60 -4.32 -0.09
CA PHE A 75 13.26 -5.61 0.51
C PHE A 75 14.44 -6.14 1.31
N THR A 76 14.21 -6.48 2.58
CA THR A 76 15.21 -7.14 3.43
C THR A 76 14.64 -8.45 3.96
N ALA A 77 15.25 -9.58 3.62
CA ALA A 77 14.85 -10.86 4.17
C ALA A 77 15.24 -10.95 5.65
N ARG A 78 14.32 -11.40 6.50
CA ARG A 78 14.51 -11.51 7.96
C ARG A 78 14.51 -12.95 8.47
N GLN A 79 13.71 -13.82 7.86
CA GLN A 79 13.67 -15.25 8.17
C GLN A 79 13.19 -16.02 6.93
N GLY A 80 13.82 -17.16 6.64
CA GLY A 80 13.54 -17.94 5.43
C GLY A 80 14.19 -17.35 4.18
N THR A 81 13.73 -17.78 3.00
CA THR A 81 14.23 -17.31 1.70
C THR A 81 13.13 -16.52 0.99
N LEU A 82 13.40 -15.24 0.69
CA LEU A 82 12.49 -14.39 -0.09
C LEU A 82 12.82 -14.51 -1.58
N GLY A 83 11.83 -14.88 -2.40
CA GLY A 83 11.93 -14.80 -3.85
C GLY A 83 11.60 -13.39 -4.34
N LEU A 84 12.44 -12.83 -5.20
CA LEU A 84 12.22 -11.54 -5.84
C LEU A 84 12.52 -11.64 -7.33
N HIS A 85 11.57 -11.20 -8.16
CA HIS A 85 11.83 -10.96 -9.56
C HIS A 85 11.97 -9.44 -9.76
N LEU A 86 13.08 -8.98 -10.33
CA LEU A 86 13.40 -7.56 -10.53
C LEU A 86 14.01 -7.36 -11.92
N ASP A 87 13.31 -6.60 -12.77
CA ASP A 87 13.73 -6.25 -14.13
C ASP A 87 14.26 -7.45 -14.95
N GLY A 88 13.51 -8.55 -14.92
CA GLY A 88 13.85 -9.78 -15.67
C GLY A 88 14.82 -10.72 -14.94
N ARG A 89 15.31 -10.34 -13.75
CA ARG A 89 16.23 -11.15 -12.96
C ARG A 89 15.50 -11.84 -11.82
N GLU A 90 15.78 -13.13 -11.66
CA GLU A 90 15.30 -13.94 -10.55
C GLU A 90 16.32 -13.92 -9.40
N LEU A 91 15.89 -13.56 -8.20
CA LEU A 91 16.72 -13.37 -7.02
C LEU A 91 16.13 -14.17 -5.84
N ARG A 92 17.01 -14.69 -4.99
CA ARG A 92 16.65 -15.38 -3.74
C ARG A 92 17.43 -14.76 -2.59
N LEU A 93 16.75 -13.94 -1.80
CA LEU A 93 17.35 -13.25 -0.66
C LEU A 93 17.32 -14.18 0.56
N GLN A 94 18.49 -14.45 1.12
CA GLN A 94 18.68 -15.09 2.41
C GLN A 94 18.55 -14.08 3.54
N SER A 95 18.33 -14.56 4.77
CA SER A 95 18.23 -13.71 5.96
C SER A 95 19.40 -12.72 6.06
N GLY A 96 19.08 -11.43 6.17
CA GLY A 96 20.03 -10.32 6.23
C GLY A 96 20.32 -9.67 4.88
N GLU A 97 20.06 -10.35 3.76
CA GLU A 97 20.26 -9.77 2.43
C GLU A 97 19.18 -8.75 2.08
N THR A 98 19.56 -7.74 1.31
CA THR A 98 18.72 -6.60 0.95
C THR A 98 18.84 -6.27 -0.53
N VAL A 99 17.71 -6.00 -1.18
CA VAL A 99 17.64 -5.53 -2.56
C VAL A 99 16.63 -4.41 -2.67
N THR A 100 16.99 -3.33 -3.37
CA THR A 100 16.09 -2.23 -3.70
C THR A 100 15.56 -2.40 -5.12
N ALA A 101 14.24 -2.32 -5.27
CA ALA A 101 13.54 -2.09 -6.53
C ALA A 101 13.41 -0.57 -6.74
N PRO A 102 14.19 0.04 -7.67
CA PRO A 102 14.13 1.48 -7.93
C PRO A 102 12.77 1.91 -8.47
N ILE A 103 12.48 3.22 -8.40
CA ILE A 103 11.31 3.82 -9.06
C ILE A 103 11.29 3.40 -10.54
N GLY A 104 10.15 2.91 -11.00
CA GLY A 104 9.93 2.48 -12.37
C GLY A 104 10.33 1.03 -12.67
N SER A 105 11.11 0.37 -11.82
CA SER A 105 11.50 -1.04 -12.00
C SER A 105 10.29 -1.96 -11.91
N VAL A 106 10.28 -2.98 -12.77
CA VAL A 106 9.26 -4.03 -12.73
C VAL A 106 9.70 -5.07 -11.72
N HIS A 107 8.87 -5.30 -10.70
CA HIS A 107 9.18 -6.25 -9.65
C HIS A 107 7.97 -7.02 -9.14
N ARG A 108 8.26 -8.13 -8.47
CA ARG A 108 7.36 -8.85 -7.57
C ARG A 108 8.15 -9.60 -6.52
N PHE A 109 7.56 -9.80 -5.35
CA PHE A 109 8.04 -10.75 -4.36
C PHE A 109 7.16 -12.00 -4.34
N TYR A 110 7.70 -13.11 -3.88
CA TYR A 110 6.96 -14.34 -3.64
C TYR A 110 7.69 -15.23 -2.64
N ASN A 111 6.96 -16.16 -2.04
CA ASN A 111 7.53 -17.21 -1.21
C ASN A 111 7.84 -18.45 -2.08
N PRO A 112 9.13 -18.80 -2.31
CA PRO A 112 9.54 -19.95 -3.11
C PRO A 112 9.53 -21.28 -2.33
N THR A 113 9.22 -21.25 -1.02
CA THR A 113 9.30 -22.41 -0.13
C THR A 113 7.93 -22.88 0.35
N ASP A 114 7.90 -24.04 1.00
CA ASP A 114 6.75 -24.63 1.70
C ASP A 114 6.62 -24.16 3.16
N GLU A 115 7.57 -23.37 3.65
CA GLU A 115 7.53 -22.69 4.95
C GLU A 115 7.27 -21.18 4.80
N PRO A 116 6.68 -20.51 5.81
CA PRO A 116 6.53 -19.05 5.81
C PRO A 116 7.87 -18.30 5.70
N VAL A 117 7.86 -17.15 5.04
CA VAL A 117 9.00 -16.22 4.95
C VAL A 117 8.65 -14.91 5.64
N VAL A 118 9.60 -14.36 6.41
CA VAL A 118 9.48 -13.03 7.01
C VAL A 118 10.47 -12.08 6.36
N PHE A 119 9.97 -10.94 5.89
CA PHE A 119 10.80 -9.89 5.29
C PHE A 119 10.26 -8.51 5.64
N GLU A 120 11.07 -7.49 5.41
CA GLU A 120 10.67 -6.10 5.55
C GLU A 120 10.67 -5.40 4.20
N VAL A 121 9.74 -4.47 4.02
CA VAL A 121 9.67 -3.58 2.87
C VAL A 121 9.70 -2.14 3.36
N GLU A 122 10.71 -1.40 2.91
CA GLU A 122 10.78 0.05 3.11
C GLU A 122 10.36 0.78 1.84
N ILE A 123 9.39 1.68 1.99
CA ILE A 123 8.88 2.58 0.96
C ILE A 123 9.53 3.96 1.13
N GLN A 124 10.28 4.39 0.11
CA GLN A 124 11.00 5.67 0.12
C GLN A 124 10.80 6.45 -1.20
N PRO A 125 10.35 7.72 -1.16
CA PRO A 125 9.79 8.40 0.02
C PRO A 125 8.52 7.71 0.52
N GLY A 126 8.18 7.91 1.79
CA GLY A 126 6.94 7.37 2.37
C GLY A 126 5.72 7.78 1.53
N HIS A 127 4.74 6.89 1.40
CA HIS A 127 3.58 7.14 0.55
C HIS A 127 2.27 6.87 1.29
N ARG A 128 1.55 7.94 1.64
CA ARG A 128 0.26 7.84 2.38
C ARG A 128 -0.77 6.95 1.68
N GLY A 129 -0.78 7.01 0.35
CA GLY A 129 -1.66 6.17 -0.45
C GLY A 129 -1.30 4.68 -0.36
N PHE A 130 -0.02 4.33 -0.22
CA PHE A 130 0.42 2.95 -0.05
C PHE A 130 -0.10 2.38 1.27
N GLU A 131 0.13 3.11 2.37
CA GLU A 131 -0.32 2.72 3.71
C GLU A 131 -1.83 2.43 3.73
N ARG A 132 -2.63 3.37 3.20
CA ARG A 132 -4.09 3.22 3.11
C ARG A 132 -4.52 2.12 2.13
N GLY A 133 -3.80 1.98 1.03
CA GLY A 133 -4.05 0.99 0.00
C GLY A 133 -3.93 -0.43 0.55
N LEU A 134 -2.88 -0.70 1.34
CA LEU A 134 -2.70 -1.99 2.02
C LEU A 134 -3.82 -2.28 3.01
N ILE A 135 -4.16 -1.32 3.88
CA ILE A 135 -5.24 -1.47 4.87
C ILE A 135 -6.57 -1.80 4.18
N VAL A 136 -6.89 -1.07 3.10
CA VAL A 136 -8.11 -1.31 2.31
C VAL A 136 -8.06 -2.67 1.62
N LEU A 137 -6.93 -3.06 1.03
CA LEU A 137 -6.78 -4.33 0.33
C LEU A 137 -7.00 -5.52 1.27
N TYR A 138 -6.39 -5.48 2.45
CA TYR A 138 -6.50 -6.55 3.45
C TYR A 138 -7.91 -6.61 4.03
N GLY A 139 -8.53 -5.44 4.27
CA GLY A 139 -9.95 -5.36 4.63
C GLY A 139 -10.85 -6.00 3.57
N LEU A 140 -10.62 -5.72 2.29
CA LEU A 140 -11.35 -6.34 1.18
C LEU A 140 -11.13 -7.85 1.11
N ALA A 141 -9.90 -8.33 1.32
CA ALA A 141 -9.61 -9.77 1.33
C ALA A 141 -10.36 -10.47 2.47
N ASN A 142 -10.42 -9.88 3.66
CA ASN A 142 -11.18 -10.41 4.80
C ASN A 142 -12.70 -10.40 4.58
N ASP A 143 -13.17 -9.57 3.66
CA ASP A 143 -14.55 -9.48 3.20
C ASP A 143 -14.85 -10.40 1.98
N ASP A 144 -13.93 -11.26 1.56
CA ASP A 144 -14.03 -12.11 0.35
C ASP A 144 -14.19 -11.31 -0.96
N ARG A 145 -13.63 -10.09 -1.01
CA ARG A 145 -13.74 -9.18 -2.16
C ARG A 145 -12.48 -9.13 -3.02
N THR A 146 -11.52 -10.01 -2.77
CA THR A 146 -10.35 -10.22 -3.65
C THR A 146 -10.35 -11.63 -4.23
N ASP A 147 -9.62 -11.84 -5.32
CA ASP A 147 -9.30 -13.17 -5.82
C ASP A 147 -8.11 -13.81 -5.07
N MET A 148 -7.71 -15.01 -5.50
CA MET A 148 -6.61 -15.77 -4.89
C MET A 148 -5.24 -15.09 -5.05
N GLN A 149 -5.10 -14.18 -6.01
CA GLN A 149 -3.88 -13.37 -6.20
C GLN A 149 -3.97 -12.02 -5.46
N GLY A 150 -4.96 -11.86 -4.58
CA GLY A 150 -5.17 -10.64 -3.80
C GLY A 150 -5.75 -9.47 -4.60
N ARG A 151 -6.19 -9.66 -5.85
CA ARG A 151 -6.72 -8.56 -6.68
C ARG A 151 -8.17 -8.25 -6.32
N PRO A 152 -8.57 -6.97 -6.10
CA PRO A 152 -9.97 -6.63 -5.86
C PRO A 152 -10.88 -7.05 -7.02
N ARG A 153 -12.00 -7.72 -6.72
CA ARG A 153 -12.97 -8.21 -7.71
C ARG A 153 -13.82 -7.09 -8.33
N HIS A 154 -14.10 -6.04 -7.58
CA HIS A 154 -14.92 -4.92 -8.05
C HIS A 154 -14.06 -3.88 -8.79
N PRO A 155 -14.41 -3.44 -10.01
CA PRO A 155 -13.57 -2.55 -10.82
C PRO A 155 -13.19 -1.23 -10.12
N LEU A 156 -14.13 -0.60 -9.40
CA LEU A 156 -13.83 0.62 -8.63
C LEU A 156 -12.85 0.37 -7.48
N HIS A 157 -12.87 -0.82 -6.85
CA HIS A 157 -11.91 -1.15 -5.80
C HIS A 157 -10.53 -1.39 -6.40
N LEU A 158 -10.46 -2.06 -7.56
CA LEU A 158 -9.23 -2.30 -8.29
C LEU A 158 -8.58 -0.99 -8.75
N GLY A 159 -9.34 -0.10 -9.40
CA GLY A 159 -8.85 1.20 -9.83
C GLY A 159 -8.46 2.11 -8.67
N LEU A 160 -9.22 2.07 -7.57
CA LEU A 160 -8.86 2.79 -6.34
C LEU A 160 -7.56 2.26 -5.74
N PHE A 161 -7.43 0.94 -5.59
CA PHE A 161 -6.23 0.30 -5.06
C PHE A 161 -5.00 0.67 -5.89
N SER A 162 -5.07 0.51 -7.21
CA SER A 162 -4.00 0.91 -8.14
C SER A 162 -3.64 2.38 -7.99
N SER A 163 -4.64 3.27 -7.85
CA SER A 163 -4.38 4.71 -7.70
C SER A 163 -3.83 5.11 -6.32
N LEU A 164 -4.19 4.39 -5.25
CA LEU A 164 -3.68 4.66 -3.89
C LEU A 164 -2.25 4.16 -3.74
N THR A 165 -1.98 2.96 -4.21
CA THR A 165 -0.65 2.32 -4.12
C THR A 165 0.26 2.70 -5.26
N ASP A 166 -0.16 3.54 -6.22
CA ASP A 166 0.62 3.81 -7.44
C ASP A 166 1.09 2.53 -8.18
N THR A 167 0.36 1.43 -8.03
CA THR A 167 0.63 0.18 -8.74
C THR A 167 0.23 0.34 -10.20
N ARG A 168 1.20 0.19 -11.10
CA ARG A 168 0.99 0.25 -12.56
C ARG A 168 1.04 -1.14 -13.19
N LEU A 169 0.11 -1.38 -14.11
CA LEU A 169 0.12 -2.55 -14.98
C LEU A 169 1.31 -2.50 -15.93
N ILE A 170 1.85 -3.68 -16.26
CA ILE A 170 3.03 -3.87 -17.11
C ILE A 170 2.71 -4.66 -18.38
N GLY A 171 3.65 -4.72 -19.32
CA GLY A 171 3.50 -5.48 -20.56
C GLY A 171 2.29 -5.03 -21.39
N PRO A 172 1.61 -5.95 -22.09
CA PRO A 172 0.40 -5.63 -22.88
C PRO A 172 -0.72 -4.97 -22.04
N LEU A 173 -0.83 -5.34 -20.76
CA LEU A 173 -1.82 -4.77 -19.84
C LEU A 173 -1.55 -3.30 -19.48
N ALA A 174 -0.36 -2.77 -19.79
CA ALA A 174 -0.03 -1.38 -19.52
C ALA A 174 -0.96 -0.39 -20.26
N THR A 175 -1.57 -0.80 -21.37
CA THR A 175 -2.57 -0.04 -22.13
C THR A 175 -3.85 0.24 -21.34
N LEU A 176 -4.12 -0.53 -20.28
CA LEU A 176 -5.28 -0.36 -19.40
C LEU A 176 -5.01 0.62 -18.23
N ASN A 177 -3.79 1.12 -18.06
CA ASN A 177 -3.48 2.06 -16.98
C ASN A 177 -4.38 3.33 -17.00
N PRO A 178 -4.71 3.96 -18.15
CA PRO A 178 -5.66 5.08 -18.18
C PRO A 178 -7.05 4.71 -17.66
N VAL A 179 -7.50 3.47 -17.92
CA VAL A 179 -8.77 2.95 -17.39
C VAL A 179 -8.67 2.78 -15.87
N MET A 180 -7.55 2.26 -15.34
CA MET A 180 -7.33 2.17 -13.90
C MET A 180 -7.36 3.54 -13.23
N THR A 181 -6.74 4.56 -13.86
CA THR A 181 -6.79 5.95 -13.40
C THR A 181 -8.22 6.50 -13.40
N ALA A 182 -8.99 6.28 -14.46
CA ALA A 182 -10.38 6.71 -14.54
C ALA A 182 -11.27 6.04 -13.49
N LEU A 183 -11.11 4.73 -13.26
CA LEU A 183 -11.82 3.98 -12.22
C LEU A 183 -11.44 4.47 -10.82
N GLY A 184 -10.16 4.77 -10.57
CA GLY A 184 -9.70 5.33 -9.31
C GLY A 184 -10.25 6.74 -9.05
N TRP A 185 -10.31 7.58 -10.08
CA TRP A 185 -11.01 8.87 -10.02
C TRP A 185 -12.51 8.69 -9.73
N LEU A 186 -13.18 7.79 -10.45
CA LEU A 186 -14.60 7.49 -10.26
C LEU A 186 -14.89 6.99 -8.84
N ALA A 187 -14.02 6.14 -8.29
CA ALA A 187 -14.11 5.66 -6.91
C ALA A 187 -14.01 6.80 -5.87
N ARG A 188 -13.30 7.88 -6.18
CA ARG A 188 -13.22 9.08 -5.32
C ARG A 188 -14.50 9.90 -5.39
N VAL A 189 -14.94 10.27 -6.59
CA VAL A 189 -16.12 11.15 -6.76
C VAL A 189 -17.43 10.48 -6.37
N THR A 190 -17.55 9.16 -6.51
CA THR A 190 -18.72 8.37 -6.05
C THR A 190 -18.70 8.05 -4.55
N GLY A 191 -17.68 8.50 -3.82
CA GLY A 191 -17.51 8.25 -2.40
C GLY A 191 -17.12 6.81 -2.02
N THR A 192 -16.76 5.97 -3.00
CA THR A 192 -16.28 4.60 -2.75
C THR A 192 -15.04 4.61 -1.86
N GLN A 193 -14.06 5.49 -2.14
CA GLN A 193 -12.87 5.64 -1.29
C GLN A 193 -13.25 5.99 0.15
N ARG A 194 -14.16 6.96 0.34
CA ARG A 194 -14.60 7.38 1.68
C ARG A 194 -15.25 6.23 2.46
N ARG A 195 -16.12 5.46 1.81
CA ARG A 195 -16.78 4.29 2.45
C ARG A 195 -15.78 3.21 2.85
N LEU A 196 -14.80 2.89 2.00
CA LEU A 196 -13.80 1.87 2.28
C LEU A 196 -12.85 2.32 3.40
N LEU A 197 -12.36 3.56 3.38
CA LEU A 197 -11.51 4.09 4.44
C LEU A 197 -12.24 4.14 5.78
N ALA A 198 -13.50 4.61 5.82
CA ALA A 198 -14.30 4.61 7.05
C ALA A 198 -14.58 3.20 7.62
N ARG A 199 -14.53 2.18 6.75
CA ARG A 199 -14.71 0.79 7.15
C ARG A 199 -13.41 0.16 7.68
N TYR A 200 -12.26 0.44 7.05
CA TYR A 200 -11.03 -0.33 7.29
C TYR A 200 -9.86 0.46 7.92
N ASP A 201 -9.73 1.76 7.66
CA ASP A 201 -8.66 2.63 8.22
C ASP A 201 -9.17 3.26 9.53
N ARG A 202 -9.32 2.42 10.57
CA ARG A 202 -9.82 2.80 11.91
C ARG A 202 -8.71 2.77 12.96
#